data_AF-A0A317HLB0-F1
#
_entry.id   AF-A0A317HLB0-F1
#
_cell.length_a   1.000
_cell.length_b   1.000
_cell.length_c   1.000
_cell.angle_alpha   90.00
_cell.angle_beta   90.00
_cell.angle_gamma   90.00
#
_symmetry.space_group_name_H-M   'P 1'
#
loop_
_entity.id
_entity.type
_entity.pdbx_description
1 polymer ?
#
loop_
_entity_poly.entity_id
_entity_poly.type
_entity_poly.pdbx_seq_one_letter_code
_entity_poly.pdbx_strand_id
1 'polypeptide(L)'
;MLTLDRGTMSRRRLLPRAPTIDQPEVDQLFAGLDRRHVDGPNCSWVAVVLGIHAGEYDIWIQVAPEDNPANSIVLRLSRWATVDHALAALQSCTITDETGPRVIPVMQIV
;
A
#
# COMPACT_ATOMS: atom_id res chain seq x y z
N MET A 1 -47.89 30.61 -14.85
CA MET A 1 -47.73 29.15 -15.01
C MET A 1 -46.87 28.98 -16.25
N LEU A 2 -45.58 28.67 -16.17
CA LEU A 2 -44.92 27.61 -15.41
C LEU A 2 -43.62 28.10 -14.73
N THR A 3 -43.45 27.63 -13.50
CA THR A 3 -42.31 27.85 -12.61
C THR A 3 -41.16 26.94 -13.04
N LEU A 4 -39.96 27.47 -13.25
CA LEU A 4 -38.75 26.66 -13.42
C LEU A 4 -37.93 26.64 -12.14
N ASP A 5 -37.68 25.41 -11.76
CA ASP A 5 -37.27 24.86 -10.47
C ASP A 5 -35.93 25.40 -9.97
N ARG A 6 -35.88 25.82 -8.71
CA ARG A 6 -34.62 26.10 -8.00
C ARG A 6 -33.99 24.76 -7.65
N GLY A 7 -33.23 24.20 -8.59
CA GLY A 7 -32.36 23.06 -8.34
C GLY A 7 -31.34 23.41 -7.24
N THR A 8 -31.56 22.82 -6.07
CA THR A 8 -30.68 22.86 -4.91
C THR A 8 -29.26 22.49 -5.34
N MET A 9 -28.34 23.46 -5.34
CA MET A 9 -26.91 23.16 -5.47
C MET A 9 -26.52 22.28 -4.28
N SER A 10 -26.43 20.97 -4.51
CA SER A 10 -25.73 20.05 -3.62
C SER A 10 -24.32 20.60 -3.46
N ARG A 11 -24.09 21.33 -2.36
CA ARG A 11 -22.76 21.61 -1.85
C ARG A 11 -22.11 20.26 -1.68
N ARG A 12 -21.27 19.86 -2.64
CA ARG A 12 -20.32 18.77 -2.44
C ARG A 12 -19.61 19.14 -1.15
N ARG A 13 -19.93 18.44 -0.05
CA ARG A 13 -19.09 18.49 1.14
C ARG A 13 -17.73 18.06 0.61
N LEU A 14 -16.81 19.02 0.51
CA LEU A 14 -15.40 18.70 0.49
C LEU A 14 -15.21 17.89 1.76
N LEU A 15 -15.09 16.57 1.58
CA LEU A 15 -14.63 15.70 2.66
C LEU A 15 -13.35 16.36 3.21
N PRO A 16 -13.14 16.37 4.53
CA PRO A 16 -11.84 16.76 5.07
C PRO A 16 -10.78 16.06 4.23
N ARG A 17 -9.77 16.79 3.74
CA ARG A 17 -8.63 16.15 3.08
C ARG A 17 -8.20 15.02 4.03
N ALA A 18 -8.27 13.78 3.55
CA ALA A 18 -7.68 12.66 4.29
C ALA A 18 -6.27 13.09 4.68
N PRO A 19 -5.84 12.91 5.94
CA PRO A 19 -4.56 13.42 6.38
C PRO A 19 -3.52 12.84 5.44
N THR A 20 -2.92 13.75 4.70
CA THR A 20 -1.99 13.43 3.64
C THR A 20 -0.75 12.95 4.38
N ILE A 21 -0.35 11.71 4.17
CA ILE A 21 1.01 11.33 4.53
C ILE A 21 1.94 12.26 3.75
N ASP A 22 2.96 12.77 4.44
CA ASP A 22 3.88 13.70 3.82
C ASP A 22 4.58 12.96 2.68
N GLN A 23 4.60 13.57 1.48
CA GLN A 23 5.26 13.01 0.29
C GLN A 23 6.66 12.40 0.58
N PRO A 24 7.51 12.99 1.46
CA PRO A 24 8.78 12.40 1.87
C PRO A 24 8.69 11.00 2.51
N GLU A 25 7.62 10.68 3.24
CA GLU A 25 7.43 9.37 3.86
C GLU A 25 7.08 8.31 2.80
N VAL A 26 6.22 8.65 1.84
CA VAL A 26 5.93 7.79 0.68
C VAL A 26 7.19 7.56 -0.17
N ASP A 27 7.96 8.62 -0.41
CA ASP A 27 9.21 8.54 -1.18
C ASP A 27 10.25 7.66 -0.46
N GLN A 28 10.34 7.74 0.87
CA GLN A 28 11.22 6.86 1.67
C GLN A 28 10.79 5.40 1.60
N LEU A 29 9.49 5.12 1.69
CA LEU A 29 8.96 3.76 1.55
C LEU A 29 9.22 3.20 0.17
N PHE A 30 9.00 3.99 -0.88
CA PHE A 30 9.32 3.60 -2.25
C PHE A 30 10.82 3.31 -2.40
N ALA A 31 11.68 4.26 -2.04
CA ALA A 31 13.13 4.12 -2.19
C ALA A 31 13.73 2.98 -1.38
N GLY A 32 13.14 2.64 -0.23
CA GLY A 32 13.60 1.56 0.64
C GLY A 32 13.16 0.17 0.19
N LEU A 33 12.08 0.06 -0.58
CA LEU A 33 11.47 -1.22 -0.97
C LEU A 33 11.68 -1.54 -2.45
N ASP A 34 11.63 -0.54 -3.33
CA ASP A 34 11.73 -0.77 -4.77
C ASP A 34 13.12 -1.27 -5.15
N ARG A 35 13.13 -2.29 -6.01
CA ARG A 35 14.32 -3.05 -6.43
C ARG A 35 15.14 -3.65 -5.29
N ARG A 36 14.56 -3.79 -4.09
CA ARG A 36 15.27 -4.39 -2.96
C ARG A 36 15.30 -5.90 -3.09
N HIS A 37 16.48 -6.49 -2.89
CA HIS A 37 16.61 -7.94 -2.75
C HIS A 37 15.96 -8.42 -1.44
N VAL A 38 15.05 -9.38 -1.55
CA VAL A 38 14.35 -10.01 -0.44
C VAL A 38 14.74 -11.49 -0.41
N ASP A 39 15.34 -11.90 0.70
CA ASP A 39 15.64 -13.30 1.00
C ASP A 39 14.50 -13.88 1.84
N GLY A 40 13.57 -14.56 1.17
CA GLY A 40 12.43 -15.22 1.78
C GLY A 40 12.74 -16.65 2.24
N PRO A 41 11.78 -17.34 2.88
CA PRO A 41 12.01 -18.67 3.45
C PRO A 41 12.21 -19.76 2.38
N ASN A 42 11.61 -19.60 1.21
CA ASN A 42 11.60 -20.58 0.12
C ASN A 42 12.25 -20.09 -1.18
N CYS A 43 12.50 -18.79 -1.30
CA CYS A 43 13.10 -18.18 -2.49
C CYS A 43 13.68 -16.80 -2.17
N SER A 44 14.66 -16.38 -2.99
CA SER A 44 15.12 -14.99 -3.05
C SER A 44 14.54 -14.32 -4.29
N TRP A 45 14.18 -13.05 -4.18
CA TRP A 45 13.54 -12.30 -5.26
C TRP A 45 13.84 -10.80 -5.16
N VAL A 46 13.67 -10.08 -6.27
CA VAL A 46 13.79 -8.62 -6.32
C VAL A 46 12.40 -8.01 -6.22
N ALA A 47 12.18 -7.19 -5.20
CA ALA A 47 10.92 -6.50 -4.98
C ALA A 47 10.71 -5.36 -5.98
N VAL A 48 9.51 -5.25 -6.53
CA VAL A 48 9.06 -4.13 -7.35
C VAL A 48 7.83 -3.51 -6.71
N VAL A 49 7.88 -2.22 -6.42
CA VAL A 49 6.73 -1.49 -5.86
C VAL A 49 5.78 -1.13 -7.01
N LEU A 50 4.58 -1.70 -6.97
CA LEU A 50 3.53 -1.46 -7.98
C LEU A 50 2.65 -0.26 -7.63
N GLY A 51 2.53 0.05 -6.34
CA GLY A 51 1.75 1.20 -5.89
C GLY A 51 1.81 1.40 -4.39
N ILE A 52 1.70 2.66 -3.98
CA ILE A 52 1.58 3.07 -2.57
C ILE A 52 0.30 3.88 -2.44
N HIS A 53 -0.53 3.52 -1.47
CA HIS A 53 -1.73 4.25 -1.11
C HIS A 53 -1.72 4.58 0.39
N ALA A 54 -1.62 5.86 0.71
CA ALA A 54 -1.67 6.34 2.07
C ALA A 54 -3.11 6.69 2.48
N GLY A 55 -3.62 5.99 3.49
CA GLY A 55 -4.84 6.32 4.20
C GLY A 55 -4.57 7.18 5.43
N GLU A 56 -5.61 7.41 6.24
CA GLU A 56 -5.51 8.23 7.44
C GLU A 56 -4.65 7.57 8.55
N TYR A 57 -4.78 6.25 8.67
CA TYR A 57 -4.19 5.44 9.75
C TYR A 57 -3.23 4.38 9.25
N ASP A 58 -3.29 4.04 7.96
CA ASP A 58 -2.55 2.94 7.36
C ASP A 58 -1.97 3.31 6.00
N ILE A 59 -0.91 2.59 5.63
CA ILE A 59 -0.27 2.68 4.32
C ILE A 59 -0.38 1.32 3.67
N TRP A 60 -0.90 1.31 2.46
CA TRP A 60 -1.04 0.13 1.64
C TRP A 60 0.04 0.17 0.57
N ILE A 61 0.89 -0.86 0.54
CA ILE A 61 1.97 -0.97 -0.45
C ILE A 61 1.77 -2.27 -1.21
N GLN A 62 1.55 -2.18 -2.52
CA GLN A 62 1.57 -3.35 -3.39
C GLN A 62 2.99 -3.57 -3.89
N VAL A 63 3.51 -4.77 -3.66
CA VAL A 63 4.86 -5.20 -4.06
C VAL A 63 4.73 -6.50 -4.83
N ALA A 64 5.53 -6.72 -5.87
CA ALA A 64 5.59 -8.00 -6.55
C ALA A 64 7.04 -8.40 -6.87
N PRO A 65 7.30 -9.70 -7.09
CA PRO A 65 8.56 -10.14 -7.67
C PRO A 65 8.76 -9.58 -9.08
N GLU A 66 9.97 -9.10 -9.39
CA GLU A 66 10.33 -8.59 -10.72
C GLU A 66 10.03 -9.61 -11.83
N ASP A 67 10.34 -10.89 -11.59
CA ASP A 67 10.17 -11.98 -12.56
C ASP A 67 8.75 -12.56 -12.61
N ASN A 68 7.90 -12.28 -11.62
CA ASN A 68 6.53 -12.79 -11.57
C ASN A 68 5.55 -11.78 -10.93
N PRO A 69 5.11 -10.75 -11.69
CA PRO A 69 4.22 -9.71 -11.19
C PRO A 69 2.85 -10.22 -10.73
N ALA A 70 2.43 -11.41 -11.18
CA ALA A 70 1.15 -12.01 -10.80
C ALA A 70 1.14 -12.43 -9.32
N ASN A 71 2.30 -12.76 -8.74
CA ASN A 71 2.46 -13.11 -7.32
C ASN A 71 2.60 -11.85 -6.46
N SER A 72 1.74 -10.85 -6.68
CA SER A 72 1.78 -9.60 -5.92
C SER A 72 1.31 -9.78 -4.48
N ILE A 73 1.94 -9.03 -3.59
CA ILE A 73 1.72 -8.99 -2.16
C ILE A 73 1.27 -7.57 -1.81
N VAL A 74 0.35 -7.46 -0.86
CA VAL A 74 -0.10 -6.17 -0.34
C VAL A 74 0.32 -6.06 1.12
N LEU A 75 1.21 -5.12 1.43
CA LEU A 75 1.55 -4.77 2.80
C LEU A 75 0.57 -3.73 3.33
N ARG A 76 0.02 -3.98 4.52
CA ARG A 76 -0.79 -3.01 5.26
C ARG A 76 -0.01 -2.53 6.49
N LEU A 77 0.70 -1.43 6.32
CA LEU A 77 1.55 -0.80 7.32
C LEU A 77 0.71 0.09 8.24
N SER A 78 1.02 0.09 9.53
CA SER A 78 0.53 1.16 10.40
C SER A 78 1.36 2.41 10.14
N ARG A 79 0.85 3.58 10.54
CA ARG A 79 1.55 4.85 10.37
C ARG A 79 2.90 4.96 11.11
N TRP A 80 3.21 3.99 11.98
CA TRP A 80 4.47 3.94 12.71
C TRP A 80 5.43 2.89 12.13
N ALA A 81 5.01 2.15 11.11
CA ALA A 81 5.84 1.16 10.45
C ALA A 81 6.94 1.84 9.62
N THR A 82 8.13 1.23 9.64
CA THR A 82 9.30 1.70 8.89
C THR A 82 9.58 0.78 7.70
N VAL A 83 10.49 1.19 6.82
CA VAL A 83 11.02 0.34 5.73
C VAL A 83 11.51 -1.00 6.28
N ASP A 84 12.25 -1.02 7.39
CA ASP A 84 12.78 -2.26 7.97
C ASP A 84 11.67 -3.22 8.42
N HIS A 85 10.58 -2.69 8.99
CA HIS A 85 9.42 -3.51 9.35
C HIS A 85 8.75 -4.11 8.12
N ALA A 86 8.63 -3.34 7.03
CA ALA A 86 8.10 -3.84 5.76
C ALA A 86 9.00 -4.92 5.15
N LEU A 87 10.32 -4.73 5.17
CA LEU A 87 11.28 -5.72 4.68
C LEU A 87 11.26 -7.00 5.51
N ALA A 88 11.22 -6.90 6.83
CA ALA A 88 11.11 -8.06 7.71
C ALA A 88 9.83 -8.87 7.44
N ALA A 89 8.72 -8.18 7.17
CA ALA A 89 7.46 -8.81 6.78
C ALA A 89 7.58 -9.55 5.44
N LEU A 90 8.21 -8.94 4.43
CA LEU A 90 8.45 -9.57 3.13
C LEU A 90 9.38 -10.79 3.23
N GLN A 91 10.46 -10.69 4.02
CA GLN A 91 11.39 -11.80 4.26
C GLN A 91 10.74 -12.98 5.01
N SER A 92 9.70 -12.72 5.80
CA SER A 92 8.97 -13.76 6.51
C SER A 92 7.89 -14.43 5.63
N CYS A 93 7.66 -13.93 4.42
CA CYS A 93 6.60 -14.41 3.56
C CYS A 93 7.07 -15.45 2.57
N THR A 94 6.38 -16.58 2.56
CA THR A 94 6.47 -17.59 1.51
C THR A 94 5.73 -17.08 0.28
N ILE A 95 6.44 -16.95 -0.85
CA ILE A 95 5.79 -16.76 -2.14
C ILE A 95 5.18 -18.10 -2.54
N THR A 96 3.88 -18.09 -2.78
CA THR A 96 3.10 -19.23 -3.28
C THR A 96 2.53 -18.87 -4.64
N ASP A 97 2.24 -19.89 -5.46
CA ASP A 97 1.56 -19.71 -6.76
C ASP A 97 0.04 -19.54 -6.59
N GLU A 98 -0.42 -19.12 -5.41
CA GLU A 98 -1.84 -18.90 -5.14
C GLU A 98 -2.33 -17.66 -5.90
N THR A 99 -3.45 -17.81 -6.60
CA THR A 99 -4.07 -16.71 -7.35
C THR A 99 -4.72 -15.69 -6.41
N GLY A 100 -4.05 -14.56 -6.19
CA GLY A 100 -4.63 -13.36 -5.60
C GLY A 100 -3.67 -12.58 -4.69
N PRO A 101 -3.91 -11.27 -4.48
CA PRO A 101 -3.06 -10.46 -3.63
C PRO A 101 -3.20 -10.88 -2.17
N ARG A 102 -2.11 -11.35 -1.56
CA ARG A 102 -2.04 -11.67 -0.13
C ARG A 102 -1.79 -10.39 0.68
N VAL A 103 -2.66 -10.11 1.64
CA VAL A 103 -2.50 -8.96 2.54
C VAL A 103 -1.67 -9.38 3.76
N ILE A 104 -0.58 -8.67 4.04
CA ILE A 104 0.27 -8.87 5.22
C ILE A 104 0.16 -7.65 6.13
N PRO A 105 -0.32 -7.80 7.38
CA PRO A 105 -0.28 -6.73 8.35
C PRO A 105 1.15 -6.47 8.83
N VAL A 106 1.56 -5.20 8.84
CA VAL A 106 2.89 -4.78 9.33
C VAL A 106 2.71 -3.79 10.47
N MET A 107 3.15 -4.18 11.67
CA MET A 107 2.95 -3.43 12.91
C MET A 107 1.49 -3.02 13.16
N GLN A 108 0.55 -3.90 12.83
CA GLN A 108 -0.86 -3.72 13.15
C GLN A 108 -1.16 -4.41 14.47
N ILE A 109 -2.05 -3.82 15.28
CA ILE A 109 -2.70 -4.55 16.36
C ILE A 109 -3.82 -5.36 15.71
N VAL A 110 -3.70 -6.68 15.74
CA VAL A 110 -4.71 -7.65 15.28
C VAL A 110 -5.55 -8.16 16.43
#